data_AF-A0A524D300-F1
#
_entry.id   AF-A0A524D300-F1
#
_cell.length_a   1.000
_cell.length_b   1.000
_cell.length_c   1.000
_cell.angle_alpha   90.00
_cell.angle_beta   90.00
_cell.angle_gamma   90.00
#
_symmetry.space_group_name_H-M   'P 1'
#
loop_
_entity.id
_entity.type
_entity.pdbx_description
1 polymer ?
#
loop_
_entity_poly.entity_id
_entity_poly.type
_entity_poly.pdbx_seq_one_letter_code
_entity_poly.pdbx_strand_id
1 'polypeptide(L)'
;MTTRQSNFKDNKTVTIEAEAYYKMLVHVLRFGNKARDHRQYKEVMGMLIGRLEGEANSKGVRDIVIEDVVPISHGGSIEVAFKPEDYVSFSYVDAEYASREPPLFTVGWYHSHPGLKIFFSSTDIKNQLGWQTPNPSAIGIVFDHTYLDNPDDMGFRTFRLDDPEKGPMTEYHEVKSIVKPPDDPKFYIKIMDLINSIHSKEPPILEINETPDLFGDIVMPGQSQIMAKQPELSTTDLMEALKTGLFSMLELSFEPLVRYLNKWSQNLVKW
;
A
#
# COMPACT_ATOMS: atom_id res chain seq x y z
N MET A 1 2.38 19.66 -20.70
CA MET A 1 1.78 19.77 -19.36
C MET A 1 2.84 20.36 -18.45
N THR A 2 2.62 21.54 -17.90
CA THR A 2 3.47 22.10 -16.84
C THR A 2 3.30 21.21 -15.61
N THR A 3 4.39 20.58 -15.17
CA THR A 3 4.38 19.75 -13.95
C THR A 3 4.06 20.65 -12.76
N ARG A 4 2.95 20.38 -12.07
CA ARG A 4 2.56 21.09 -10.83
C ARG A 4 3.37 20.65 -9.60
N GLN A 5 4.37 19.82 -9.83
CA GLN A 5 5.30 19.39 -8.80
C GLN A 5 6.34 20.49 -8.57
N SER A 6 6.36 21.04 -7.37
CA SER A 6 7.35 22.04 -6.96
C SER A 6 8.62 21.36 -6.43
N ASN A 7 9.68 22.16 -6.27
CA ASN A 7 10.94 21.72 -5.67
C ASN A 7 10.97 21.94 -4.14
N PHE A 8 9.82 22.21 -3.52
CA PHE A 8 9.75 22.41 -2.07
C PHE A 8 10.29 21.17 -1.34
N LYS A 9 11.11 21.40 -0.32
CA LYS A 9 11.69 20.33 0.49
C LYS A 9 10.94 20.26 1.81
N ASP A 10 10.09 19.24 1.92
CA ASP A 10 9.42 18.95 3.17
C ASP A 10 10.43 18.48 4.22
N ASN A 11 10.34 19.05 5.41
CA ASN A 11 11.19 18.68 6.55
C ASN A 11 10.55 17.62 7.46
N LYS A 12 9.32 17.21 7.17
CA LYS A 12 8.60 16.12 7.83
C LYS A 12 8.73 14.83 7.06
N THR A 13 8.55 13.74 7.79
CA THR A 13 8.74 12.38 7.31
C THR A 13 7.48 11.55 7.46
N VAL A 14 7.37 10.53 6.62
CA VAL A 14 6.34 9.50 6.70
C VAL A 14 7.03 8.18 6.95
N THR A 15 6.77 7.58 8.10
CA THR A 15 7.23 6.23 8.42
C THR A 15 6.11 5.26 8.08
N ILE A 16 6.43 4.16 7.39
CA ILE A 16 5.45 3.15 6.99
C ILE A 16 5.87 1.82 7.62
N GLU A 17 5.01 1.25 8.46
CA GLU A 17 5.23 -0.08 9.02
C GLU A 17 5.16 -1.15 7.92
N ALA A 18 5.89 -2.24 8.10
CA ALA A 18 6.00 -3.29 7.08
C ALA A 18 4.65 -3.87 6.67
N GLU A 19 3.72 -4.04 7.61
CA GLU A 19 2.36 -4.55 7.36
C GLU A 19 1.54 -3.59 6.48
N ALA A 20 1.61 -2.28 6.73
CA ALA A 20 0.94 -1.27 5.91
C ALA A 20 1.46 -1.30 4.46
N TYR A 21 2.78 -1.33 4.29
CA TYR A 21 3.40 -1.45 2.97
C TYR A 21 2.99 -2.74 2.26
N TYR A 22 3.01 -3.88 2.97
CA TYR A 22 2.58 -5.16 2.44
C TYR A 22 1.14 -5.12 1.93
N LYS A 23 0.19 -4.65 2.74
CA LYS A 23 -1.23 -4.58 2.36
C LYS A 23 -1.46 -3.67 1.16
N MET A 24 -0.76 -2.53 1.06
CA MET A 24 -0.79 -1.68 -0.14
C MET A 24 -0.29 -2.46 -1.36
N LEU A 25 0.86 -3.12 -1.24
CA LEU A 25 1.46 -3.88 -2.34
C LEU A 25 0.54 -5.03 -2.80
N VAL A 26 -0.06 -5.77 -1.87
CA VAL A 26 -1.05 -6.81 -2.16
C VAL A 26 -2.20 -6.24 -2.99
N HIS A 27 -2.77 -5.12 -2.54
CA HIS A 27 -3.90 -4.49 -3.19
C HIS A 27 -3.56 -4.07 -4.63
N VAL A 28 -2.41 -3.40 -4.80
CA VAL A 28 -1.92 -2.95 -6.11
C VAL A 28 -1.68 -4.15 -7.04
N LEU A 29 -1.03 -5.20 -6.57
CA LEU A 29 -0.71 -6.38 -7.39
C LEU A 29 -1.95 -7.23 -7.71
N ARG A 30 -2.99 -7.23 -6.88
CA ARG A 30 -4.26 -7.92 -7.17
C ARG A 30 -4.86 -7.46 -8.52
N PHE A 31 -4.72 -6.18 -8.84
CA PHE A 31 -5.33 -5.54 -10.01
C PHE A 31 -4.36 -5.03 -11.08
N GLY A 32 -3.07 -4.91 -10.76
CA GLY A 32 -2.03 -4.45 -11.67
C GLY A 32 -0.94 -5.48 -11.98
N ASN A 33 -1.02 -6.75 -11.53
CA ASN A 33 0.07 -7.69 -11.81
C ASN A 33 0.28 -7.96 -13.30
N LYS A 34 1.53 -8.25 -13.67
CA LYS A 34 1.98 -8.56 -15.04
C LYS A 34 1.40 -9.84 -15.64
N ALA A 35 0.76 -10.71 -14.84
CA ALA A 35 0.04 -11.86 -15.37
C ALA A 35 -1.29 -11.44 -16.04
N ARG A 36 -1.75 -10.20 -15.81
CA ARG A 36 -2.85 -9.56 -16.54
C ARG A 36 -2.32 -8.83 -17.76
N ASP A 37 -3.17 -8.74 -18.78
CA ASP A 37 -2.92 -7.83 -19.91
C ASP A 37 -2.85 -6.39 -19.39
N HIS A 38 -1.85 -5.61 -19.81
CA HIS A 38 -1.68 -4.22 -19.36
C HIS A 38 -2.94 -3.36 -19.62
N ARG A 39 -3.74 -3.69 -20.63
CA ARG A 39 -5.02 -3.03 -20.93
C ARG A 39 -6.12 -3.31 -19.90
N GLN A 40 -5.89 -4.29 -19.03
CA GLN A 40 -6.79 -4.70 -17.95
C GLN A 40 -6.32 -4.24 -16.58
N TYR A 41 -5.21 -3.49 -16.50
CA TYR A 41 -4.78 -2.89 -15.26
C TYR A 41 -5.88 -1.97 -14.75
N LYS A 42 -6.20 -2.10 -13.46
CA LYS A 42 -7.13 -1.21 -12.78
C LYS A 42 -6.38 -0.43 -11.72
N GLU A 43 -6.70 0.84 -11.61
CA GLU A 43 -6.26 1.64 -10.48
C GLU A 43 -6.99 1.16 -9.22
N VAL A 44 -6.33 1.26 -8.08
CA VAL A 44 -6.85 0.88 -6.77
C VAL A 44 -6.76 2.07 -5.83
N MET A 45 -7.53 2.06 -4.75
CA MET A 45 -7.50 3.11 -3.75
C MET A 45 -7.80 2.60 -2.35
N GLY A 46 -7.15 3.18 -1.35
CA GLY A 46 -7.45 2.91 0.05
C GLY A 46 -7.03 4.00 1.01
N MET A 47 -7.35 3.79 2.28
CA MET A 47 -7.04 4.71 3.38
C MET A 47 -5.74 4.33 4.07
N LEU A 48 -5.04 5.35 4.57
CA LEU A 48 -3.82 5.19 5.36
C LEU A 48 -4.14 5.44 6.83
N ILE A 49 -3.89 4.44 7.66
CA ILE A 49 -4.24 4.47 9.07
C ILE A 49 -2.97 4.55 9.92
N GLY A 50 -2.96 5.48 10.86
CA GLY A 50 -1.77 5.75 11.63
C GLY A 50 -1.96 6.84 12.65
N ARG A 51 -0.87 7.55 12.94
CA ARG A 51 -0.82 8.61 13.94
C ARG A 51 0.15 9.71 13.52
N LEU A 52 0.01 10.86 14.17
CA LEU A 52 0.96 11.97 14.07
C LEU A 52 1.97 11.90 15.20
N GLU A 53 3.23 12.15 14.88
CA GLU A 53 4.33 12.19 15.84
C GLU A 53 5.12 13.50 15.76
N GLY A 54 5.81 13.82 16.86
CA GLY A 54 6.66 15.00 16.94
C GLY A 54 5.91 16.32 16.96
N GLU A 55 6.69 17.40 16.95
CA GLU A 55 6.17 18.78 16.95
C GLU A 55 5.76 19.23 15.55
N ALA A 56 4.68 20.02 15.50
CA ALA A 56 4.23 20.63 14.27
C ALA A 56 5.22 21.71 13.80
N ASN A 57 5.44 21.81 12.50
CA ASN A 57 6.14 22.96 11.93
C ASN A 57 5.22 24.20 11.90
N SER A 58 5.72 25.32 11.36
CA SER A 58 4.97 26.58 11.27
C SER A 58 3.67 26.49 10.45
N LYS A 59 3.48 25.44 9.64
CA LYS A 59 2.27 25.17 8.86
C LYS A 59 1.34 24.15 9.54
N GLY A 60 1.61 23.75 10.78
CA GLY A 60 0.81 22.74 11.49
C GLY A 60 1.10 21.29 11.07
N VAL A 61 2.12 21.04 10.25
CA VAL A 61 2.46 19.72 9.72
C VAL A 61 3.35 18.97 10.71
N ARG A 62 2.98 17.72 11.02
CA ARG A 62 3.73 16.79 11.89
C ARG A 62 4.31 15.62 11.08
N ASP A 63 5.18 14.84 11.71
CA ASP A 63 5.63 13.56 11.17
C ASP A 63 4.47 12.56 11.23
N ILE A 64 4.40 11.64 10.27
CA ILE A 64 3.36 10.61 10.20
C ILE A 64 3.99 9.24 10.40
N VAL A 65 3.30 8.38 11.14
CA VAL A 65 3.57 6.94 11.12
C VAL A 65 2.31 6.21 10.67
N ILE A 66 2.42 5.46 9.58
CA ILE A 66 1.38 4.62 9.00
C ILE A 66 1.58 3.21 9.53
N GLU A 67 0.62 2.72 10.30
CA GLU A 67 0.67 1.39 10.92
C GLU A 67 -0.15 0.37 10.13
N ASP A 68 -1.21 0.83 9.47
CA ASP A 68 -2.12 -0.03 8.73
C ASP A 68 -2.70 0.70 7.50
N VAL A 69 -3.32 -0.06 6.61
CA VAL A 69 -4.08 0.49 5.48
C VAL A 69 -5.36 -0.29 5.28
N VAL A 70 -6.38 0.40 4.77
CA VAL A 70 -7.69 -0.19 4.48
C VAL A 70 -7.96 -0.05 2.97
N PRO A 71 -7.95 -1.16 2.20
CA PRO A 71 -8.39 -1.18 0.80
C PRO A 71 -9.86 -0.78 0.68
N ILE A 72 -10.17 0.20 -0.18
CA ILE A 72 -11.53 0.72 -0.35
C ILE A 72 -12.15 0.27 -1.67
N SER A 73 -11.44 0.44 -2.79
CA SER A 73 -12.00 0.17 -4.12
C SER A 73 -10.94 -0.02 -5.23
N HIS A 74 -11.38 -0.55 -6.37
CA HIS A 74 -10.63 -0.62 -7.64
C HIS A 74 -11.50 -0.28 -8.87
N GLY A 75 -10.91 0.06 -10.03
CA GLY A 75 -11.70 0.35 -11.24
C GLY A 75 -10.96 0.98 -12.44
N GLY A 76 -11.60 0.96 -13.62
CA GLY A 76 -11.07 1.52 -14.89
C GLY A 76 -11.52 2.94 -15.21
N SER A 77 -12.37 3.54 -14.36
CA SER A 77 -12.90 4.91 -14.49
C SER A 77 -12.39 5.81 -13.37
N ILE A 78 -11.19 5.54 -12.85
CA ILE A 78 -10.60 6.28 -11.73
C ILE A 78 -9.95 7.57 -12.23
N GLU A 79 -10.80 8.45 -12.74
CA GLU A 79 -10.68 9.87 -12.41
C GLU A 79 -11.37 10.10 -11.04
N VAL A 80 -11.11 9.22 -10.05
CA VAL A 80 -11.92 9.10 -8.81
C VAL A 80 -11.83 10.37 -8.00
N ALA A 81 -12.92 11.10 -7.95
CA ALA A 81 -13.31 11.76 -6.71
C ALA A 81 -13.97 10.72 -5.81
N PHE A 82 -13.68 10.76 -4.50
CA PHE A 82 -14.41 9.95 -3.52
C PHE A 82 -15.91 10.11 -3.70
N LYS A 83 -16.63 9.00 -3.74
CA LYS A 83 -18.09 9.00 -3.80
C LYS A 83 -18.65 9.25 -2.40
N PRO A 84 -19.88 9.80 -2.27
CA PRO A 84 -20.55 9.96 -0.97
C PRO A 84 -20.53 8.70 -0.10
N GLU A 85 -20.65 7.53 -0.71
CA GLU A 85 -20.64 6.24 -0.02
C GLU A 85 -19.27 5.91 0.61
N ASP A 86 -18.17 6.35 -0.01
CA ASP A 86 -16.82 6.14 0.51
C ASP A 86 -16.63 6.88 1.85
N TYR A 87 -17.22 8.07 2.00
CA TYR A 87 -17.16 8.84 3.24
C TYR A 87 -17.83 8.13 4.43
N VAL A 88 -18.86 7.31 4.18
CA VAL A 88 -19.48 6.49 5.23
C VAL A 88 -18.52 5.41 5.70
N SER A 89 -17.86 4.73 4.75
CA SER A 89 -16.80 3.76 5.04
C SER A 89 -15.66 4.40 5.83
N PHE A 90 -15.30 5.64 5.52
CA PHE A 90 -14.22 6.36 6.24
C PHE A 90 -14.57 6.59 7.70
N SER A 91 -15.80 7.03 7.96
CA SER A 91 -16.26 7.23 9.34
C SER A 91 -16.29 5.94 10.15
N TYR A 92 -16.63 4.80 9.52
CA TYR A 92 -16.62 3.51 10.21
C TYR A 92 -15.19 3.05 10.52
N VAL A 93 -14.29 3.18 9.56
CA VAL A 93 -12.86 2.87 9.73
C VAL A 93 -12.25 3.72 10.84
N ASP A 94 -12.45 5.05 10.83
CA ASP A 94 -11.94 5.92 11.87
C ASP A 94 -12.47 5.53 13.26
N ALA A 95 -13.75 5.16 13.38
CA ALA A 95 -14.33 4.72 14.65
C ALA A 95 -13.72 3.41 15.15
N GLU A 96 -13.46 2.45 14.26
CA GLU A 96 -12.81 1.18 14.61
C GLU A 96 -11.39 1.43 15.15
N TYR A 97 -10.58 2.21 14.42
CA TYR A 97 -9.17 2.41 14.75
C TYR A 97 -8.96 3.37 15.92
N ALA A 98 -9.89 4.30 16.18
CA ALA A 98 -9.86 5.16 17.34
C ALA A 98 -10.02 4.39 18.67
N SER A 99 -10.56 3.17 18.62
CA SER A 99 -10.72 2.30 19.80
C SER A 99 -9.46 1.49 20.16
N ARG A 100 -8.41 1.54 19.34
CA ARG A 100 -7.14 0.84 19.59
C ARG A 100 -6.28 1.59 20.61
N GLU A 101 -5.30 0.89 21.18
CA GLU A 101 -4.29 1.47 22.07
C GLU A 101 -2.88 1.26 21.48
N PRO A 102 -2.18 2.31 21.04
CA PRO A 102 -2.62 3.71 20.98
C PRO A 102 -3.73 3.94 19.93
N PRO A 103 -4.54 5.01 20.06
CA PRO A 103 -5.59 5.31 19.10
C PRO A 103 -4.98 5.71 17.76
N LEU A 104 -5.52 5.11 16.68
CA LEU A 104 -5.12 5.40 15.31
C LEU A 104 -6.26 6.09 14.57
N PHE A 105 -5.92 6.84 13.53
CA PHE A 105 -6.88 7.54 12.69
C PHE A 105 -6.36 7.67 11.27
N THR A 106 -7.22 8.13 10.37
CA THR A 106 -6.84 8.31 8.98
C THR A 106 -5.87 9.48 8.79
N VAL A 107 -4.67 9.17 8.30
CA VAL A 107 -3.59 10.14 8.04
C VAL A 107 -3.41 10.46 6.56
N GLY A 108 -4.24 9.87 5.70
CA GLY A 108 -4.18 10.09 4.26
C GLY A 108 -4.82 8.96 3.47
N TRP A 109 -4.43 8.87 2.20
CA TRP A 109 -4.94 7.91 1.24
C TRP A 109 -3.82 7.42 0.33
N TYR A 110 -4.04 6.27 -0.30
CA TYR A 110 -3.18 5.79 -1.38
C TYR A 110 -4.00 5.40 -2.59
N HIS A 111 -3.39 5.49 -3.77
CA HIS A 111 -3.91 4.92 -5.00
C HIS A 111 -2.79 4.40 -5.90
N SER A 112 -3.16 3.76 -7.02
CA SER A 112 -2.18 3.30 -8.00
C SER A 112 -2.32 3.95 -9.37
N HIS A 113 -1.19 4.07 -10.06
CA HIS A 113 -1.02 4.54 -11.44
C HIS A 113 -0.27 3.48 -12.26
N PRO A 114 -0.86 2.30 -12.56
CA PRO A 114 -0.15 1.19 -13.20
C PRO A 114 0.46 1.57 -14.56
N GLY A 115 1.78 1.79 -14.62
CA GLY A 115 2.50 2.17 -15.84
C GLY A 115 2.31 3.62 -16.29
N LEU A 116 1.70 4.49 -15.47
CA LEU A 116 1.46 5.91 -15.81
C LEU A 116 2.52 6.86 -15.22
N LYS A 117 3.45 6.34 -14.40
CA LYS A 117 4.37 7.09 -13.53
C LYS A 117 3.71 7.63 -12.27
N ILE A 118 4.57 7.98 -11.32
CA ILE A 118 4.19 8.39 -9.98
C ILE A 118 4.13 9.93 -9.89
N PHE A 119 2.92 10.49 -9.93
CA PHE A 119 2.67 11.93 -9.84
C PHE A 119 1.23 12.18 -9.36
N PHE A 120 0.90 13.41 -8.95
CA PHE A 120 -0.48 13.82 -8.73
C PHE A 120 -1.13 14.40 -9.99
N SER A 121 -2.22 13.77 -10.42
CA SER A 121 -3.14 14.29 -11.43
C SER A 121 -3.92 15.51 -10.90
N SER A 122 -4.69 16.17 -11.78
CA SER A 122 -5.59 17.25 -11.33
C SER A 122 -6.70 16.73 -10.39
N THR A 123 -7.12 15.48 -10.57
CA THR A 123 -8.07 14.80 -9.69
C THR A 123 -7.43 14.50 -8.34
N ASP A 124 -6.18 14.05 -8.32
CA ASP A 124 -5.46 13.73 -7.08
C ASP A 124 -5.27 14.98 -6.22
N ILE A 125 -4.96 16.13 -6.84
CA ILE A 125 -4.91 17.42 -6.14
C ILE A 125 -6.25 17.72 -5.49
N LYS A 126 -7.37 17.51 -6.20
CA LYS A 126 -8.71 17.77 -5.68
C LYS A 126 -9.05 16.86 -4.49
N ASN A 127 -8.72 15.57 -4.57
CA ASN A 127 -8.90 14.63 -3.45
C ASN A 127 -8.03 15.02 -2.26
N GLN A 128 -6.76 15.32 -2.53
CA GLN A 128 -5.81 15.69 -1.50
C GLN A 128 -6.22 16.98 -0.78
N LEU A 129 -6.87 17.94 -1.46
CA LEU A 129 -7.47 19.11 -0.79
C LEU A 129 -8.50 18.69 0.27
N GLY A 130 -9.32 17.68 -0.03
CA GLY A 130 -10.31 17.12 0.91
C GLY A 130 -9.66 16.53 2.16
N TRP A 131 -8.50 15.90 2.03
CA TRP A 131 -7.74 15.33 3.15
C TRP A 131 -6.92 16.37 3.92
N GLN A 132 -6.23 17.26 3.19
CA GLN A 132 -5.24 18.15 3.76
C GLN A 132 -5.83 19.44 4.37
N THR A 133 -7.03 19.84 3.93
CA THR A 133 -7.74 20.99 4.53
C THR A 133 -8.10 20.75 6.01
N PRO A 134 -8.73 19.62 6.40
CA PRO A 134 -9.01 19.32 7.80
C PRO A 134 -7.77 18.83 8.58
N ASN A 135 -6.78 18.27 7.89
CA ASN A 135 -5.54 17.77 8.51
C ASN A 135 -4.31 18.24 7.69
N PRO A 136 -3.60 19.31 8.12
CA PRO A 136 -2.43 19.82 7.39
C PRO A 136 -1.33 18.78 7.15
N SER A 137 -1.28 17.74 7.99
CA SER A 137 -0.27 16.69 7.87
C SER A 137 -0.63 15.66 6.80
N ALA A 138 -1.90 15.57 6.38
CA ALA A 138 -2.37 14.50 5.49
C ALA A 138 -1.55 14.37 4.21
N ILE A 139 -1.39 13.14 3.74
CA ILE A 139 -0.57 12.78 2.58
C ILE A 139 -1.36 11.91 1.61
N GLY A 140 -0.94 11.93 0.35
CA GLY A 140 -1.36 10.95 -0.65
C GLY A 140 -0.17 10.12 -1.11
N ILE A 141 -0.34 8.81 -1.19
CA ILE A 141 0.64 7.88 -1.73
C ILE A 141 0.20 7.43 -3.12
N VAL A 142 1.08 7.58 -4.10
CA VAL A 142 0.85 7.06 -5.46
C VAL A 142 1.77 5.88 -5.69
N PHE A 143 1.19 4.72 -5.97
CA PHE A 143 1.90 3.50 -6.30
C PHE A 143 1.94 3.26 -7.80
N ASP A 144 3.10 2.91 -8.34
CA ASP A 144 3.23 2.32 -9.67
C ASP A 144 4.10 1.08 -9.55
N HIS A 145 3.47 -0.09 -9.60
CA HIS A 145 4.14 -1.38 -9.42
C HIS A 145 5.22 -1.63 -10.48
N THR A 146 5.21 -0.95 -11.63
CA THR A 146 6.26 -1.15 -12.64
C THR A 146 7.61 -0.62 -12.18
N TYR A 147 7.63 0.29 -11.21
CA TYR A 147 8.87 0.79 -10.61
C TYR A 147 9.54 -0.25 -9.70
N LEU A 148 8.80 -1.27 -9.27
CA LEU A 148 9.35 -2.44 -8.61
C LEU A 148 10.25 -3.27 -9.55
N ASP A 149 10.42 -2.90 -10.82
CA ASP A 149 11.45 -3.47 -11.69
C ASP A 149 12.86 -2.91 -11.37
N ASN A 150 12.96 -1.88 -10.52
CA ASN A 150 14.20 -1.36 -9.99
C ASN A 150 14.43 -1.83 -8.53
N PRO A 151 15.53 -2.56 -8.22
CA PRO A 151 15.84 -3.07 -6.88
C PRO A 151 15.88 -2.04 -5.75
N ASP A 152 16.13 -0.77 -6.07
CA ASP A 152 16.25 0.29 -5.09
C ASP A 152 14.98 1.16 -4.98
N ASP A 153 13.89 0.78 -5.66
CA ASP A 153 12.63 1.53 -5.68
C ASP A 153 11.48 0.74 -5.05
N MET A 154 10.76 1.37 -4.12
CA MET A 154 9.59 0.76 -3.44
C MET A 154 8.31 0.81 -4.27
N GLY A 155 8.36 1.37 -5.49
CA GLY A 155 7.19 1.46 -6.35
C GLY A 155 6.18 2.50 -5.92
N PHE A 156 6.52 3.43 -5.01
CA PHE A 156 5.63 4.52 -4.62
C PHE A 156 6.37 5.82 -4.34
N ARG A 157 5.64 6.93 -4.35
CA ARG A 157 6.05 8.22 -3.79
C ARG A 157 4.92 8.79 -2.95
N THR A 158 5.29 9.63 -2.00
CA THR A 158 4.35 10.28 -1.09
C THR A 158 4.35 11.77 -1.35
N PHE A 159 3.17 12.37 -1.42
CA PHE A 159 3.03 13.77 -1.78
C PHE A 159 2.14 14.53 -0.80
N ARG A 160 2.36 15.84 -0.77
CA ARG A 160 1.58 16.83 -0.02
C ARG A 160 1.42 18.09 -0.86
N LEU A 161 0.31 18.80 -0.69
CA LEU A 161 0.08 20.09 -1.35
C LEU A 161 0.88 21.19 -0.67
N ASP A 162 1.42 22.11 -1.46
CA ASP A 162 2.23 23.22 -0.96
C ASP A 162 1.41 24.22 -0.15
N ASP A 163 0.19 24.48 -0.63
CA ASP A 163 -0.72 25.50 -0.14
C ASP A 163 -2.19 25.16 -0.48
N PRO A 164 -2.90 24.41 0.39
CA PRO A 164 -4.30 24.05 0.18
C PRO A 164 -5.25 25.25 -0.02
N GLU A 165 -4.90 26.45 0.45
CA GLU A 165 -5.74 27.64 0.31
C GLU A 165 -5.88 28.09 -1.16
N LYS A 166 -4.90 27.75 -2.01
CA LYS A 166 -4.97 27.99 -3.46
C LYS A 166 -5.92 27.04 -4.18
N GLY A 167 -6.53 26.11 -3.46
CA GLY A 167 -7.48 25.15 -4.00
C GLY A 167 -6.88 24.38 -5.19
N PRO A 168 -7.63 24.17 -6.29
CA PRO A 168 -7.16 23.40 -7.44
C PRO A 168 -5.95 24.00 -8.17
N MET A 169 -5.46 25.20 -7.82
CA MET A 169 -4.28 25.81 -8.42
C MET A 169 -3.00 25.58 -7.60
N THR A 170 -3.09 24.90 -6.46
CA THR A 170 -1.91 24.54 -5.67
C THR A 170 -0.96 23.65 -6.44
N GLU A 171 0.31 23.80 -6.11
CA GLU A 171 1.38 22.85 -6.43
C GLU A 171 1.45 21.77 -5.34
N TYR A 172 2.27 20.75 -5.58
CA TYR A 172 2.54 19.69 -4.63
C TYR A 172 4.04 19.34 -4.65
N HIS A 173 4.51 18.69 -3.59
CA HIS A 173 5.89 18.23 -3.47
C HIS A 173 5.95 16.82 -2.89
N GLU A 174 7.10 16.19 -3.05
CA GLU A 174 7.37 14.87 -2.48
C GLU A 174 7.77 14.98 -1.00
N VAL A 175 7.18 14.13 -0.18
CA VAL A 175 7.49 13.96 1.24
C VAL A 175 8.35 12.72 1.40
N LYS A 176 9.40 12.81 2.22
CA LYS A 176 10.32 11.69 2.44
C LYS A 176 9.62 10.55 3.20
N SER A 177 9.61 9.37 2.59
CA SER A 177 9.03 8.16 3.18
C SER A 177 10.09 7.13 3.57
N ILE A 178 9.87 6.45 4.69
CA ILE A 178 10.75 5.43 5.25
C ILE A 178 9.91 4.19 5.55
N VAL A 179 10.13 3.11 4.80
CA VAL A 179 9.51 1.81 5.09
C VAL A 179 10.36 1.09 6.12
N LYS A 180 9.76 0.72 7.26
CA LYS A 180 10.42 -0.08 8.28
C LYS A 180 10.52 -1.54 7.82
N PRO A 181 11.64 -2.22 8.09
CA PRO A 181 11.72 -3.66 7.87
C PRO A 181 10.77 -4.39 8.83
N PRO A 182 10.23 -5.56 8.44
CA PRO A 182 9.44 -6.40 9.33
C PRO A 182 10.32 -6.93 10.46
N ASP A 183 9.72 -7.05 11.65
CA ASP A 183 10.32 -7.58 12.87
C ASP A 183 9.89 -9.04 13.15
N ASP A 184 8.87 -9.55 12.47
CA ASP A 184 8.36 -10.92 12.60
C ASP A 184 8.70 -11.78 11.37
N PRO A 185 9.40 -12.93 11.53
CA PRO A 185 9.61 -13.91 10.47
C PRO A 185 8.31 -14.39 9.78
N LYS A 186 7.17 -14.39 10.47
CA LYS A 186 5.86 -14.76 9.88
C LYS A 186 5.40 -13.80 8.79
N PHE A 187 5.91 -12.57 8.78
CA PHE A 187 5.66 -11.62 7.70
C PHE A 187 6.13 -12.18 6.35
N TYR A 188 7.25 -12.90 6.32
CA TYR A 188 7.77 -13.51 5.09
C TYR A 188 6.90 -14.66 4.58
N ILE A 189 6.18 -15.34 5.48
CA ILE A 189 5.18 -16.35 5.10
C ILE A 189 4.00 -15.67 4.40
N LYS A 190 3.53 -14.51 4.91
CA LYS A 190 2.48 -13.73 4.24
C LYS A 190 2.90 -13.29 2.83
N ILE A 191 4.16 -12.86 2.65
CA ILE A 191 4.70 -12.54 1.32
C ILE A 191 4.61 -13.77 0.40
N MET A 192 4.98 -14.95 0.89
CA MET A 192 4.91 -16.20 0.13
C MET A 192 3.47 -16.60 -0.23
N ASP A 193 2.53 -16.46 0.71
CA ASP A 193 1.11 -16.72 0.47
C ASP A 193 0.53 -15.73 -0.54
N LEU A 194 0.92 -14.46 -0.49
CA LEU A 194 0.57 -13.47 -1.51
C LEU A 194 1.07 -13.90 -2.89
N ILE A 195 2.34 -14.27 -3.00
CA ILE A 195 2.94 -14.72 -4.26
C ILE A 195 2.15 -15.91 -4.82
N ASN A 196 1.78 -16.87 -3.97
CA ASN A 196 0.98 -18.03 -4.36
C ASN A 196 -0.45 -17.64 -4.80
N SER A 197 -1.09 -16.70 -4.10
CA SER A 197 -2.45 -16.24 -4.43
C SER A 197 -2.53 -15.50 -5.77
N ILE A 198 -1.48 -14.72 -6.12
CA ILE A 198 -1.37 -14.02 -7.39
C ILE A 198 -1.31 -15.04 -8.55
N HIS A 199 -0.71 -16.21 -8.34
CA HIS A 199 -0.70 -17.32 -9.31
C HIS A 199 -2.02 -18.09 -9.36
N SER A 200 -2.71 -18.29 -8.22
CA SER A 200 -3.95 -19.07 -8.16
C SER A 200 -5.21 -18.32 -8.64
N LYS A 201 -5.10 -17.01 -8.88
CA LYS A 201 -6.22 -16.08 -9.20
C LYS A 201 -7.25 -15.93 -8.07
N GLU A 202 -6.97 -16.43 -6.87
CA GLU A 202 -7.82 -16.21 -5.69
C GLU A 202 -7.48 -14.85 -5.04
N PRO A 203 -8.48 -14.10 -4.52
CA PRO A 203 -8.23 -12.77 -3.97
C PRO A 203 -7.57 -12.86 -2.57
N PRO A 204 -6.36 -12.30 -2.37
CA PRO A 204 -5.66 -12.35 -1.08
C PRO A 204 -6.22 -11.42 0.01
N ILE A 205 -6.98 -10.39 -0.36
CA ILE A 205 -7.65 -9.43 0.53
C ILE A 205 -8.97 -8.96 -0.10
N LEU A 206 -9.98 -8.63 0.71
CA LEU A 206 -11.27 -8.08 0.25
C LEU A 206 -11.29 -6.55 0.38
N GLU A 207 -11.93 -5.86 -0.56
CA GLU A 207 -12.20 -4.42 -0.46
C GLU A 207 -13.53 -4.14 0.26
N ILE A 208 -13.65 -3.01 0.96
CA ILE A 208 -14.90 -2.63 1.64
C ILE A 208 -16.09 -2.55 0.66
N ASN A 209 -15.86 -2.04 -0.55
CA ASN A 209 -16.90 -1.87 -1.55
C ASN A 209 -17.04 -3.06 -2.51
N GLU A 210 -16.42 -4.21 -2.23
CA GLU A 210 -16.54 -5.41 -3.06
C GLU A 210 -17.93 -6.03 -2.91
N THR A 211 -18.81 -5.84 -3.90
CA THR A 211 -20.01 -6.68 -4.02
C THR A 211 -19.60 -8.06 -4.51
N PRO A 212 -20.00 -9.17 -3.85
CA PRO A 212 -19.66 -10.51 -4.30
C PRO A 212 -20.14 -10.70 -5.75
N ASP A 213 -19.21 -10.90 -6.68
CA ASP A 213 -19.57 -11.28 -8.04
C ASP A 213 -20.02 -12.76 -7.98
N LEU A 214 -21.33 -12.96 -8.07
CA LEU A 214 -22.02 -14.21 -7.69
C LEU A 214 -21.77 -15.39 -8.66
N PHE A 215 -20.91 -15.23 -9.67
CA PHE A 215 -20.66 -16.26 -10.68
C PHE A 215 -19.18 -16.26 -11.10
N GLY A 216 -18.38 -17.05 -10.40
CA GLY A 216 -16.99 -17.28 -10.76
C GLY A 216 -16.30 -18.34 -9.92
N ASP A 217 -17.00 -19.46 -9.73
CA ASP A 217 -16.51 -20.75 -9.19
C ASP A 217 -15.95 -20.77 -7.76
N ILE A 218 -16.79 -21.22 -6.82
CA ILE A 218 -16.37 -21.77 -5.54
C ILE A 218 -17.01 -23.16 -5.39
N VAL A 219 -16.18 -24.20 -5.34
CA VAL A 219 -16.56 -25.52 -4.78
C VAL A 219 -15.71 -25.75 -3.53
N MET A 220 -16.35 -25.74 -2.36
CA MET A 220 -15.72 -25.99 -1.06
C MET A 220 -15.74 -27.50 -0.73
N PRO A 221 -14.60 -28.17 -0.46
CA PRO A 221 -14.60 -29.45 0.22
C PRO A 221 -14.89 -29.28 1.72
N GLY A 222 -15.62 -30.25 2.30
CA GLY A 222 -16.11 -30.23 3.68
C GLY A 222 -15.03 -30.21 4.76
N GLN A 223 -15.37 -29.57 5.89
CA GLN A 223 -14.51 -29.20 7.04
C GLN A 223 -13.79 -30.34 7.79
N SER A 224 -13.77 -31.58 7.31
CA SER A 224 -13.24 -32.73 8.05
C SER A 224 -11.79 -33.13 7.71
N GLN A 225 -11.05 -32.36 6.91
CA GLN A 225 -9.64 -32.69 6.56
C GLN A 225 -8.57 -31.71 7.10
N ILE A 226 -8.93 -30.66 7.85
CA ILE A 226 -7.99 -29.58 8.24
C ILE A 226 -7.11 -29.94 9.46
N MET A 227 -7.31 -31.09 10.12
CA MET A 227 -6.39 -31.54 11.17
C MET A 227 -5.21 -32.35 10.61
N ALA A 228 -4.26 -31.67 9.95
CA ALA A 228 -2.93 -32.21 9.69
C ALA A 228 -1.88 -31.39 10.46
N LYS A 229 -1.02 -32.09 11.20
CA LYS A 229 -0.03 -31.59 12.17
C LYS A 229 0.72 -30.34 11.71
N GLN A 230 0.83 -29.34 12.59
CA GLN A 230 1.81 -28.26 12.44
C GLN A 230 3.22 -28.88 12.35
N PRO A 231 3.97 -28.64 11.26
CA PRO A 231 5.38 -29.00 11.22
C PRO A 231 6.15 -28.05 12.14
N GLU A 232 7.11 -28.57 12.90
CA GLU A 232 8.16 -27.73 13.50
C GLU A 232 9.01 -27.17 12.36
N LEU A 233 8.82 -25.89 12.05
CA LEU A 233 9.49 -25.21 10.95
C LEU A 233 10.86 -24.70 11.41
N SER A 234 11.93 -25.24 10.83
CA SER A 234 13.28 -24.71 11.01
C SER A 234 13.47 -23.43 10.21
N THR A 235 14.24 -22.48 10.75
CA THR A 235 14.61 -21.22 10.07
C THR A 235 15.38 -21.47 8.79
N THR A 236 16.14 -22.56 8.70
CA THR A 236 16.83 -23.00 7.47
C THR A 236 15.84 -23.43 6.39
N ASP A 237 14.79 -24.16 6.78
CA ASP A 237 13.83 -24.73 5.85
C ASP A 237 12.90 -23.64 5.31
N LEU A 238 12.56 -22.66 6.15
CA LEU A 238 11.90 -21.43 5.75
C LEU A 238 12.75 -20.62 4.76
N MET A 239 14.08 -20.53 4.95
CA MET A 239 14.97 -19.85 4.01
C MET A 239 15.14 -20.59 2.69
N GLU A 240 15.19 -21.92 2.72
CA GLU A 240 15.29 -22.72 1.51
C GLU A 240 13.97 -22.70 0.71
N ALA A 241 12.83 -22.72 1.39
CA ALA A 241 11.51 -22.54 0.78
C ALA A 241 11.33 -21.13 0.22
N LEU A 242 11.73 -20.09 0.96
CA LEU A 242 11.75 -18.70 0.48
C LEU A 242 12.62 -18.58 -0.77
N LYS A 243 13.84 -19.10 -0.71
CA LYS A 243 14.78 -19.11 -1.84
C LYS A 243 14.17 -19.82 -3.04
N THR A 244 13.58 -21.00 -2.85
CA THR A 244 12.95 -21.78 -3.92
C THR A 244 11.74 -21.09 -4.53
N GLY A 245 10.88 -20.48 -3.71
CA GLY A 245 9.74 -19.66 -4.17
C GLY A 245 10.18 -18.39 -4.90
N LEU A 246 11.28 -17.77 -4.49
CA LEU A 246 11.89 -16.63 -5.19
C LEU A 246 12.60 -17.07 -6.49
N PHE A 247 13.14 -18.28 -6.54
CA PHE A 247 13.71 -18.86 -7.76
C PHE A 247 12.63 -19.21 -8.78
N SER A 248 11.45 -19.67 -8.36
CA SER A 248 10.31 -19.82 -9.27
C SER A 248 9.72 -18.47 -9.71
N MET A 249 9.86 -17.41 -8.90
CA MET A 249 9.57 -16.03 -9.34
C MET A 249 10.55 -15.47 -10.39
N LEU A 250 11.77 -15.99 -10.54
CA LEU A 250 12.73 -15.51 -11.54
C LEU A 250 12.21 -15.68 -12.98
N GLU A 251 11.27 -16.60 -13.21
CA GLU A 251 10.60 -16.73 -14.51
C GLU A 251 9.53 -15.64 -14.77
N LEU A 252 9.18 -14.81 -13.78
CA LEU A 252 8.07 -13.82 -13.87
C LEU A 252 8.43 -12.38 -13.43
N SER A 253 9.72 -12.02 -13.39
CA SER A 253 10.23 -10.63 -13.24
C SER A 253 9.89 -9.89 -11.94
N PHE A 254 10.47 -10.32 -10.81
CA PHE A 254 10.45 -9.61 -9.50
C PHE A 254 11.80 -9.59 -8.76
N GLU A 255 12.94 -9.77 -9.46
CA GLU A 255 14.30 -9.73 -8.88
C GLU A 255 14.58 -8.54 -7.91
N PRO A 256 14.02 -7.34 -8.13
CA PRO A 256 14.13 -6.19 -7.22
C PRO A 256 13.54 -6.37 -5.82
N LEU A 257 12.29 -6.84 -5.74
CA LEU A 257 11.59 -7.09 -4.47
C LEU A 257 12.35 -8.16 -3.69
N VAL A 258 12.87 -9.18 -4.39
CA VAL A 258 13.74 -10.21 -3.85
C VAL A 258 15.02 -9.62 -3.24
N ARG A 259 15.68 -8.69 -3.94
CA ARG A 259 16.89 -8.03 -3.42
C ARG A 259 16.59 -7.16 -2.20
N TYR A 260 15.45 -6.49 -2.18
CA TYR A 260 15.04 -5.68 -1.04
C TYR A 260 14.73 -6.53 0.20
N LEU A 261 13.95 -7.60 0.03
CA LEU A 261 13.69 -8.59 1.08
C LEU A 261 14.97 -9.29 1.55
N ASN A 262 15.90 -9.59 0.65
CA ASN A 262 17.22 -10.15 1.00
C ASN A 262 18.10 -9.17 1.78
N LYS A 263 18.08 -7.87 1.43
CA LYS A 263 18.81 -6.83 2.17
C LYS A 263 18.25 -6.68 3.58
N TRP A 264 16.93 -6.85 3.74
CA TRP A 264 16.28 -6.88 5.04
C TRP A 264 16.65 -8.15 5.84
N SER A 265 16.65 -9.32 5.22
CA SER A 265 17.00 -10.58 5.91
C SER A 265 18.46 -10.63 6.36
N GLN A 266 19.39 -10.03 5.60
CA GLN A 266 20.81 -9.96 5.98
C GLN A 266 21.08 -9.16 7.26
N ASN A 267 20.20 -8.21 7.64
CA ASN A 267 20.33 -7.47 8.89
C ASN A 267 19.88 -8.28 10.12
N LEU A 268 19.16 -9.39 9.94
CA LEU A 268 18.74 -10.29 11.02
C LEU A 268 19.84 -11.27 11.45
N VAL A 269 20.93 -11.39 10.68
CA VAL A 269 22.04 -12.35 10.92
C VAL A 269 23.19 -11.72 11.71
N LYS A 270 23.05 -10.47 12.19
CA LYS A 270 24.08 -9.78 12.99
C LYS A 270 23.95 -9.95 14.51
N TRP A 271 23.17 -10.91 14.97
CA TRP A 271 23.15 -11.35 16.38
C TRP A 271 23.21 -12.87 16.48
#